data_AF-A0A920GCB6-F1
#
_entry.id   AF-A0A920GCB6-F1
#
_cell.length_a   1.000
_cell.length_b   1.000
_cell.length_c   1.000
_cell.angle_alpha   90.00
_cell.angle_beta   90.00
_cell.angle_gamma   90.00
#
_symmetry.space_group_name_H-M   'P 1'
#
loop_
_entity.id
_entity.type
_entity.pdbx_description
1 polymer ?
#
loop_
_entity_poly.entity_id
_entity_poly.type
_entity_poly.pdbx_seq_one_letter_code
_entity_poly.pdbx_strand_id
1 'polypeptide(L)'
;MGIAHHFIEKLNDREQLVKAVDIVPVEVIIRNVAAGSICKRLGLTEGQALPHTLVEFCLKDDSLGDPVISAEHIYAMKLATRNELDEIIELSLRVNDFLIGLFYGIGIRLIDFKLEFGRLQTEAGPQIVLADELSPDNCRLWDSKTNEKLDKDRFRHDLGSLTEGYSEIARRLGLVIPSFN
;
A
#
# COMPACT_ATOMS: atom_id res chain seq x y z
N MET A 1 -15.56 -0.42 7.51
CA MET A 1 -14.25 -0.24 8.18
C MET A 1 -14.20 1.14 8.77
N GLY A 2 -13.84 1.30 10.04
CA GLY A 2 -13.69 2.62 10.68
C GLY A 2 -12.39 3.33 10.31
N ILE A 3 -11.91 3.18 9.07
CA ILE A 3 -10.70 3.82 8.54
C ILE A 3 -11.18 4.95 7.63
N ALA A 4 -10.77 6.18 7.91
CA ALA A 4 -11.16 7.31 7.09
C ALA A 4 -10.48 7.22 5.72
N HIS A 5 -11.25 7.32 4.63
CA HIS A 5 -10.75 7.18 3.27
C HIS A 5 -11.44 8.15 2.29
N HIS A 6 -10.80 8.39 1.15
CA HIS A 6 -11.33 9.26 0.10
C HIS A 6 -12.40 8.59 -0.78
N PHE A 7 -12.50 7.26 -0.82
CA PHE A 7 -13.42 6.55 -1.71
C PHE A 7 -14.89 6.88 -1.39
N ILE A 8 -15.68 7.18 -2.42
CA ILE A 8 -17.13 7.42 -2.34
C ILE A 8 -17.87 6.23 -2.97
N GLU A 9 -17.69 6.00 -4.27
CA GLU A 9 -18.35 4.90 -4.98
C GLU A 9 -17.63 4.52 -6.28
N LYS A 10 -17.92 3.32 -6.80
CA LYS A 10 -17.49 2.88 -8.14
C LYS A 10 -18.46 3.45 -9.18
N LEU A 11 -17.94 4.12 -10.21
CA LEU A 11 -18.77 4.68 -11.30
C LEU A 11 -18.93 3.68 -12.44
N ASN A 12 -17.85 3.00 -12.81
CA ASN A 12 -17.81 1.94 -13.81
C ASN A 12 -16.55 1.07 -13.58
N ASP A 13 -16.23 0.18 -14.52
CA ASP A 13 -15.13 -0.77 -14.38
C ASP A 13 -13.72 -0.18 -14.30
N ARG A 14 -13.55 1.10 -14.66
CA ARG A 14 -12.25 1.78 -14.67
C ARG A 14 -12.23 3.10 -13.91
N GLU A 15 -13.37 3.56 -13.39
CA GLU A 15 -13.50 4.86 -12.74
C GLU A 15 -14.19 4.74 -11.39
N GLN A 16 -13.67 5.50 -10.43
CA GLN A 16 -14.20 5.63 -9.08
C GLN A 16 -14.35 7.11 -8.71
N LEU A 17 -15.41 7.43 -7.97
CA LEU A 17 -15.62 8.75 -7.39
C LEU A 17 -14.94 8.80 -6.02
N VAL A 18 -14.14 9.84 -5.82
CA VAL A 18 -13.36 10.05 -4.59
C VAL A 18 -13.49 11.48 -4.09
N LYS A 19 -13.30 11.67 -2.78
CA LYS A 19 -13.14 12.99 -2.16
C LYS A 19 -11.80 13.57 -2.61
N ALA A 20 -11.82 14.82 -3.07
CA ALA A 20 -10.59 15.55 -3.33
C ALA A 20 -9.85 15.83 -2.01
N VAL A 21 -8.55 15.59 -1.99
CA VAL A 21 -7.68 15.77 -0.82
C VAL A 21 -6.38 16.46 -1.24
N ASP A 22 -5.75 17.17 -0.31
CA ASP A 22 -4.38 17.66 -0.48
C ASP A 22 -3.39 16.56 -0.08
N ILE A 23 -2.70 15.96 -1.05
CA ILE A 23 -1.82 14.81 -0.82
C ILE A 23 -0.63 15.20 0.05
N VAL A 24 -0.40 14.41 1.10
CA VAL A 24 0.85 14.47 1.87
C VAL A 24 1.94 13.85 0.98
N PRO A 25 3.04 14.58 0.65
CA PRO A 25 4.06 14.09 -0.30
C PRO A 25 5.01 13.06 0.36
N VAL A 26 4.44 12.06 1.02
CA VAL A 26 5.12 10.97 1.71
C VAL A 26 4.39 9.68 1.39
N GLU A 27 5.12 8.74 0.81
CA GLU A 27 4.64 7.37 0.67
C GLU A 27 4.95 6.59 1.95
N VAL A 28 3.97 5.85 2.45
CA VAL A 28 4.12 5.05 3.66
C VAL A 28 4.18 3.59 3.26
N ILE A 29 5.31 2.93 3.51
CA ILE A 29 5.51 1.53 3.18
C ILE A 29 5.41 0.71 4.46
N ILE A 30 4.51 -0.25 4.46
CA ILE A 30 4.29 -1.17 5.58
C ILE A 30 4.82 -2.54 5.16
N ARG A 31 5.75 -3.11 5.94
CA ARG A 31 6.36 -4.41 5.65
C ARG A 31 6.13 -5.39 6.78
N ASN A 32 5.59 -6.55 6.43
CA ASN A 32 5.46 -7.70 7.33
C ASN A 32 6.59 -8.72 7.10
N VAL A 33 7.10 -8.76 5.87
CA VAL A 33 8.15 -9.67 5.40
C VAL A 33 9.17 -8.85 4.61
N ALA A 34 10.45 -9.20 4.72
CA ALA A 34 11.49 -8.55 3.94
C ALA A 34 11.33 -8.90 2.45
N ALA A 35 11.12 -7.90 1.60
CA ALA A 35 11.05 -8.04 0.15
C ALA A 35 11.38 -6.71 -0.57
N GLY A 36 11.81 -6.80 -1.83
CA GLY A 36 12.13 -5.62 -2.63
C GLY A 36 13.34 -4.81 -2.14
N SER A 37 13.25 -3.48 -2.24
CA SER A 37 14.41 -2.58 -2.05
C SER A 37 15.08 -2.65 -0.68
N ILE A 38 14.32 -2.97 0.38
CA ILE A 38 14.87 -3.10 1.74
C ILE A 38 15.88 -4.25 1.85
N CYS A 39 15.69 -5.34 1.11
CA CYS A 39 16.58 -6.50 1.15
C CYS A 39 17.99 -6.11 0.69
N LYS A 40 18.08 -5.42 -0.45
CA LYS A 40 19.35 -4.91 -0.98
C LYS A 40 19.94 -3.81 -0.09
N ARG A 41 19.10 -2.89 0.41
CA ARG A 41 19.55 -1.73 1.19
C ARG A 41 20.12 -2.13 2.56
N LEU A 42 19.55 -3.13 3.22
CA LEU A 42 19.89 -3.51 4.59
C LEU A 42 20.50 -4.91 4.72
N GLY A 43 20.72 -5.63 3.61
CA GLY A 43 21.29 -6.98 3.64
C GLY A 43 20.35 -8.05 4.21
N LEU A 44 19.03 -7.85 4.07
CA LEU A 44 18.03 -8.83 4.50
C LEU A 44 17.80 -9.88 3.41
N THR A 45 17.39 -11.09 3.83
CA THR A 45 17.02 -12.16 2.89
C THR A 45 15.55 -12.03 2.51
N GLU A 46 15.24 -12.05 1.21
CA GLU A 46 13.86 -11.99 0.73
C GLU A 46 13.03 -13.15 1.28
N GLY A 47 11.82 -12.85 1.76
CA GLY A 47 10.92 -13.82 2.39
C GLY A 47 11.17 -14.01 3.89
N GLN A 48 12.21 -13.41 4.46
CA GLN A 48 12.46 -13.42 5.90
C GLN A 48 11.34 -12.66 6.63
N ALA A 49 10.73 -13.31 7.63
CA ALA A 49 9.78 -12.65 8.51
C ALA A 49 10.47 -11.55 9.31
N LEU A 50 9.86 -10.37 9.38
CA LEU A 50 10.32 -9.29 10.25
C LEU A 50 9.82 -9.56 11.68
N PRO A 51 10.60 -9.21 12.73
CA PRO A 51 10.19 -9.45 14.11
C PRO A 51 8.93 -8.66 14.51
N HIS A 52 8.72 -7.51 13.86
CA HIS A 52 7.55 -6.66 13.97
C HIS A 52 7.28 -6.01 12.61
N THR A 53 6.04 -5.54 12.38
CA THR A 53 5.70 -4.74 11.20
C THR A 53 6.58 -3.50 11.15
N LEU A 54 7.28 -3.32 10.03
CA LEU A 54 8.11 -2.14 9.79
C LEU A 54 7.30 -1.10 9.02
N VAL A 55 7.34 0.16 9.48
CA VAL A 55 6.81 1.32 8.75
C VAL A 55 8.00 2.13 8.25
N GLU A 56 8.07 2.36 6.95
CA GLU A 56 9.07 3.20 6.29
C GLU A 56 8.41 4.34 5.53
N PHE A 57 9.14 5.43 5.36
CA PHE A 57 8.67 6.60 4.62
C PHE A 57 9.55 6.82 3.40
N CYS A 58 8.93 7.12 2.26
CA CYS A 58 9.62 7.65 1.08
C CYS A 58 9.10 9.04 0.77
N LEU A 59 9.99 9.93 0.32
CA LEU A 59 9.56 11.19 -0.28
C LEU A 59 8.89 10.87 -1.61
N LYS A 60 7.67 11.38 -1.85
CA LYS A 60 7.01 11.22 -3.15
C LYS A 60 7.60 12.22 -4.16
N ASP A 61 8.62 11.80 -4.89
CA ASP A 61 9.32 12.62 -5.88
C ASP A 61 10.02 11.71 -6.91
N ASP A 62 9.32 11.47 -8.03
CA ASP A 62 9.81 10.63 -9.13
C ASP A 62 11.17 11.10 -9.68
N SER A 63 11.47 12.41 -9.60
CA SER A 63 12.74 12.96 -10.10
C SER A 63 13.94 12.54 -9.25
N LEU A 64 13.69 12.22 -7.97
CA LEU A 64 14.68 11.74 -7.02
C LEU A 64 14.62 10.21 -6.83
N GLY A 65 13.67 9.53 -7.48
CA GLY A 65 13.46 8.10 -7.37
C GLY A 65 12.93 7.66 -6.01
N ASP A 66 12.04 8.47 -5.43
CA ASP A 66 11.33 8.22 -4.17
C ASP A 66 12.24 7.79 -3.00
N PRO A 67 13.20 8.64 -2.58
CA PRO A 67 14.19 8.26 -1.60
C PRO A 67 13.56 7.95 -0.23
N VAL A 68 14.10 6.94 0.45
CA VAL A 68 13.71 6.63 1.84
C VAL A 68 14.12 7.78 2.75
N ILE A 69 13.17 8.27 3.54
CA ILE A 69 13.34 9.38 4.46
C ILE A 69 12.99 8.99 5.89
N SER A 70 13.53 9.74 6.86
CA SER A 70 13.19 9.60 8.27
C SER A 70 12.06 10.56 8.65
N ALA A 71 11.43 10.33 9.80
CA ALA A 71 10.48 11.29 10.37
C ALA A 71 11.08 12.70 10.53
N GLU A 72 12.37 12.78 10.89
CA GLU A 72 13.06 14.07 11.02
C GLU A 72 13.21 14.80 9.68
N HIS A 73 13.39 14.09 8.56
CA HIS A 73 13.33 14.71 7.24
C HIS A 73 11.92 15.25 6.94
N ILE A 74 10.86 14.48 7.25
CA ILE A 74 9.47 14.90 7.07
C ILE A 74 9.19 16.22 7.81
N TYR A 75 9.66 16.33 9.06
CA TYR A 75 9.48 17.53 9.87
C TYR A 75 10.34 18.70 9.37
N ALA A 76 11.61 18.45 9.05
CA ALA A 76 12.53 19.48 8.58
C ALA A 76 12.08 20.09 7.24
N MET A 77 11.52 19.26 6.36
CA MET A 77 10.99 19.66 5.06
C MET A 77 9.53 20.14 5.14
N LYS A 78 8.90 20.09 6.32
CA LYS A 78 7.50 20.50 6.56
C LYS A 78 6.49 19.76 5.68
N LEU A 79 6.75 18.48 5.39
CA LEU A 79 5.85 17.65 4.57
C LEU A 79 4.61 17.23 5.36
N ALA A 80 4.78 16.99 6.67
CA ALA A 80 3.72 16.73 7.63
C ALA A 80 4.11 17.21 9.04
N THR A 81 3.11 17.48 9.87
CA THR A 81 3.32 17.74 11.30
C THR A 81 3.53 16.44 12.08
N ARG A 82 3.98 16.54 13.34
CA ARG A 82 4.11 15.36 14.23
C ARG A 82 2.77 14.64 14.40
N ASN A 83 1.71 15.39 14.69
CA ASN A 83 0.37 14.83 14.87
C ASN A 83 -0.15 14.15 13.60
N GLU A 84 0.07 14.76 12.42
CA GLU A 84 -0.31 14.13 11.15
C GLU A 84 0.47 12.83 10.92
N LEU A 85 1.77 12.81 11.21
CA LEU A 85 2.57 11.60 11.03
C LEU A 85 2.14 10.48 12.00
N ASP A 86 1.81 10.82 13.24
CA ASP A 86 1.30 9.85 14.23
C ASP A 86 -0.04 9.26 13.78
N GLU A 87 -0.97 10.09 13.27
CA GLU A 87 -2.26 9.66 12.71
C GLU A 87 -2.06 8.77 11.46
N ILE A 88 -1.14 9.14 10.58
CA ILE A 88 -0.76 8.36 9.40
C ILE A 88 -0.25 6.97 9.82
N ILE A 89 0.63 6.88 10.82
CA ILE A 89 1.16 5.61 11.32
C ILE A 89 0.03 4.75 11.91
N GLU A 90 -0.83 5.33 12.75
CA GLU A 90 -1.96 4.61 13.35
C GLU A 90 -2.89 4.04 12.28
N LEU A 91 -3.30 4.86 11.31
CA LEU A 91 -4.15 4.42 10.20
C LEU A 91 -3.45 3.34 9.37
N SER A 92 -2.15 3.48 9.10
CA SER A 92 -1.36 2.51 8.34
C SER A 92 -1.33 1.13 9.00
N LEU A 93 -1.14 1.08 10.32
CA LEU A 93 -1.15 -0.17 11.08
C LEU A 93 -2.55 -0.80 11.13
N ARG A 94 -3.60 0.01 11.22
CA ARG A 94 -4.98 -0.48 11.16
C ARG A 94 -5.34 -1.05 9.78
N VAL A 95 -4.87 -0.42 8.71
CA VAL A 95 -4.99 -0.95 7.34
C VAL A 95 -4.24 -2.28 7.24
N ASN A 96 -3.01 -2.36 7.78
CA ASN A 96 -2.22 -3.59 7.78
C ASN A 96 -2.95 -4.75 8.45
N ASP A 97 -3.46 -4.55 9.66
CA ASP A 97 -4.16 -5.60 10.42
C ASP A 97 -5.38 -6.12 9.65
N PHE A 98 -6.15 -5.20 9.04
CA PHE A 98 -7.29 -5.57 8.21
C PHE A 98 -6.88 -6.36 6.96
N LEU A 99 -5.89 -5.87 6.20
CA LEU A 99 -5.46 -6.49 4.96
C LEU A 99 -4.77 -7.83 5.19
N ILE A 100 -4.00 -8.00 6.27
CA ILE A 100 -3.44 -9.30 6.67
C ILE A 100 -4.57 -10.31 6.86
N GLY A 101 -5.59 -9.96 7.64
CA GLY A 101 -6.74 -10.85 7.87
C GLY A 101 -7.49 -11.20 6.58
N LEU A 102 -7.73 -10.20 5.73
CA LEU A 102 -8.40 -10.37 4.43
C LEU A 102 -7.64 -11.33 3.52
N PHE A 103 -6.35 -11.05 3.26
CA PHE A 103 -5.54 -11.85 2.35
C PHE A 103 -5.26 -13.25 2.90
N TYR A 104 -5.03 -13.37 4.22
CA TYR A 104 -4.84 -14.66 4.86
C TYR A 104 -6.07 -15.56 4.69
N GLY A 105 -7.27 -15.00 4.84
CA GLY A 105 -8.54 -15.72 4.66
C GLY A 105 -8.72 -16.33 3.27
N ILE A 106 -8.02 -15.81 2.26
CA ILE A 106 -8.04 -16.31 0.88
C ILE A 106 -6.73 -17.00 0.47
N GLY A 107 -5.87 -17.35 1.43
CA GLY A 107 -4.62 -18.08 1.18
C GLY A 107 -3.54 -17.25 0.50
N ILE A 108 -3.49 -15.96 0.77
CA ILE A 108 -2.46 -15.02 0.30
C ILE A 108 -1.72 -14.41 1.50
N ARG A 109 -0.41 -14.26 1.38
CA ARG A 109 0.44 -13.52 2.33
C ARG A 109 0.59 -12.08 1.85
N LEU A 110 0.26 -11.13 2.71
CA LEU A 110 0.58 -9.72 2.52
C LEU A 110 2.02 -9.46 2.97
N ILE A 111 2.92 -9.33 2.01
CA ILE A 111 4.37 -9.21 2.25
C ILE A 111 4.73 -7.79 2.67
N ASP A 112 4.37 -6.82 1.82
CA ASP A 112 4.43 -5.40 2.08
C ASP A 112 3.41 -4.67 1.20
N PHE A 113 3.13 -3.41 1.50
CA PHE A 113 2.31 -2.55 0.67
C PHE A 113 2.63 -1.07 0.92
N LYS A 114 2.20 -0.22 -0.01
CA LYS A 114 2.41 1.22 0.03
C LYS A 114 1.06 1.93 0.15
N LEU A 115 1.00 2.95 1.01
CA LEU A 115 -0.15 3.83 1.17
C LEU A 115 0.25 5.28 0.89
N GLU A 116 -0.73 6.06 0.43
CA GLU A 116 -0.67 7.51 0.36
C GLU A 116 -1.85 8.10 1.14
N PHE A 117 -1.61 9.23 1.79
CA PHE A 117 -2.59 9.92 2.63
C PHE A 117 -2.80 11.34 2.14
N GLY A 118 -4.01 11.85 2.35
CA GLY A 118 -4.35 13.22 2.01
C GLY A 118 -5.05 13.94 3.17
N ARG A 119 -4.93 15.26 3.16
CA ARG A 119 -5.65 16.17 4.05
C ARG A 119 -7.00 16.49 3.41
N LEU A 120 -8.06 15.98 4.01
CA LEU A 120 -9.44 16.29 3.66
C LEU A 120 -9.91 17.47 4.51
N GLN A 121 -10.41 18.54 3.89
CA GLN A 121 -11.02 19.64 4.63
C GLN A 121 -12.40 19.23 5.15
N THR A 122 -12.61 19.37 6.46
CA THR A 122 -13.88 19.11 7.14
C THR A 122 -14.32 20.34 7.93
N GLU A 123 -15.56 20.34 8.43
CA GLU A 123 -16.07 21.42 9.29
C GLU A 123 -15.23 21.60 10.58
N ALA A 124 -14.62 20.53 11.08
CA ALA A 124 -13.75 20.54 12.26
C ALA A 124 -12.29 20.89 11.96
N GLY A 125 -11.94 21.09 10.67
CA GLY A 125 -10.57 21.30 10.20
C GLY A 125 -10.05 20.19 9.28
N PRO A 126 -8.77 20.22 8.90
CA PRO A 126 -8.16 19.17 8.08
C PRO A 126 -8.11 17.84 8.83
N GLN A 127 -8.53 16.77 8.16
CA GLN A 127 -8.47 15.39 8.64
C GLN A 127 -7.58 14.56 7.71
N ILE A 128 -6.71 13.72 8.28
CA ILE A 128 -5.95 12.75 7.48
C ILE A 128 -6.89 11.61 7.06
N VAL A 129 -6.88 11.29 5.76
CA VAL A 129 -7.63 10.17 5.20
C VAL A 129 -6.74 9.36 4.26
N LEU A 130 -6.99 8.06 4.20
CA LEU A 130 -6.40 7.17 3.22
C LEU A 130 -6.84 7.60 1.80
N ALA A 131 -5.88 7.74 0.89
CA ALA A 131 -6.09 8.17 -0.49
C ALA A 131 -5.49 7.17 -1.50
N ASP A 132 -5.30 7.63 -2.73
CA ASP A 132 -4.75 6.86 -3.85
C ASP A 132 -5.53 5.56 -4.14
N GLU A 133 -4.84 4.42 -4.17
CA GLU A 133 -5.45 3.12 -4.44
C GLU A 133 -4.97 2.05 -3.45
N LEU A 134 -5.64 0.89 -3.46
CA LEU A 134 -5.17 -0.34 -2.83
C LEU A 134 -5.38 -1.46 -3.83
N SER A 135 -4.30 -1.92 -4.44
CA SER A 135 -4.32 -2.80 -5.60
C SER A 135 -3.11 -3.74 -5.59
N PRO A 136 -3.09 -4.78 -6.45
CA PRO A 136 -1.88 -5.59 -6.62
C PRO A 136 -0.68 -4.82 -7.23
N ASP A 137 -0.87 -3.58 -7.69
CA ASP A 137 0.23 -2.71 -8.13
C ASP A 137 1.04 -2.17 -6.94
N ASN A 138 0.36 -1.90 -5.82
CA ASN A 138 0.95 -1.30 -4.62
C ASN A 138 1.08 -2.25 -3.41
N CYS A 139 0.66 -3.51 -3.56
CA CYS A 139 0.81 -4.57 -2.57
C CYS A 139 1.67 -5.71 -3.12
N ARG A 140 2.65 -6.20 -2.36
CA ARG A 140 3.29 -7.51 -2.62
C ARG A 140 2.47 -8.63 -2.00
N LEU A 141 2.00 -9.54 -2.84
CA LEU A 141 1.02 -10.56 -2.52
C LEU A 141 1.53 -11.92 -2.99
N TRP A 142 1.85 -12.81 -2.05
CA TRP A 142 2.40 -14.13 -2.39
C TRP A 142 1.42 -15.22 -2.00
N ASP A 143 1.33 -16.28 -2.79
CA ASP A 143 0.54 -17.45 -2.44
C ASP A 143 1.09 -18.09 -1.15
N SER A 144 0.21 -18.37 -0.19
CA SER A 144 0.62 -18.88 1.13
C SER A 144 1.21 -20.29 1.11
N LYS A 145 0.93 -21.09 0.07
CA LYS A 145 1.40 -22.48 -0.04
C LYS A 145 2.67 -22.58 -0.87
N THR A 146 2.74 -21.84 -1.97
CA THR A 146 3.82 -21.96 -2.96
C THR A 146 4.85 -20.84 -2.88
N ASN A 147 4.55 -19.73 -2.18
CA ASN A 147 5.29 -18.47 -2.26
C ASN A 147 5.36 -17.89 -3.69
N GLU A 148 4.46 -18.30 -4.57
CA GLU A 148 4.34 -17.68 -5.89
C GLU A 148 3.95 -16.21 -5.75
N LYS A 149 4.67 -15.31 -6.45
CA LYS A 149 4.35 -13.88 -6.50
C LYS A 149 3.12 -13.66 -7.37
N LEU A 150 2.09 -12.98 -6.85
CA LEU A 150 0.82 -12.70 -7.54
C LEU A 150 0.67 -11.21 -7.91
N ASP A 151 1.61 -10.39 -7.49
CA ASP A 151 1.62 -8.93 -7.66
C ASP A 151 2.50 -8.44 -8.82
N LYS A 152 2.70 -7.13 -8.90
CA LYS A 152 3.52 -6.45 -9.91
C LYS A 152 4.96 -6.94 -10.01
N ASP A 153 5.52 -7.60 -8.98
CA ASP A 153 6.82 -8.25 -9.06
C ASP A 153 6.88 -9.34 -10.16
N ARG A 154 5.76 -9.92 -10.59
CA ARG A 154 5.72 -10.80 -11.77
C ARG A 154 6.21 -10.10 -13.03
N PHE A 155 5.80 -8.85 -13.22
CA PHE A 155 6.26 -8.02 -14.34
C PHE A 155 7.71 -7.55 -14.13
N ARG A 156 8.07 -7.14 -12.90
CA ARG A 156 9.44 -6.66 -12.59
C ARG A 156 10.53 -7.72 -12.78
N HIS A 157 10.16 -9.01 -12.70
CA HIS A 157 11.08 -10.14 -12.75
C HIS A 157 10.80 -11.13 -13.90
N ASP A 158 9.97 -10.74 -14.88
CA ASP A 158 9.61 -11.58 -16.03
C ASP A 158 9.09 -12.98 -15.66
N LEU A 159 8.31 -13.11 -14.58
CA LEU A 159 7.84 -14.38 -14.01
C LEU A 159 6.54 -14.90 -14.66
N GLY A 160 6.14 -14.35 -15.81
CA GLY A 160 4.92 -14.70 -16.51
C GLY A 160 3.88 -13.58 -16.48
N SER A 161 2.62 -13.93 -16.77
CA SER A 161 1.59 -12.93 -17.01
C SER A 161 1.16 -12.19 -15.74
N LEU A 162 1.18 -10.85 -15.81
CA LEU A 162 0.67 -9.96 -14.77
C LEU A 162 -0.85 -10.12 -14.60
N THR A 163 -1.58 -10.25 -15.72
CA THR A 163 -3.04 -10.38 -15.69
C THR A 163 -3.49 -11.69 -15.05
N GLU A 164 -2.72 -12.76 -15.16
CA GLU A 164 -3.02 -14.03 -14.49
C GLU A 164 -2.95 -13.90 -12.98
N GLY A 165 -1.88 -13.28 -12.45
CA GLY A 165 -1.74 -13.03 -11.01
C GLY A 165 -2.89 -12.18 -10.46
N TYR A 166 -3.25 -11.11 -11.17
CA TYR A 166 -4.31 -10.19 -10.73
C TYR A 166 -5.68 -10.86 -10.82
N SER A 167 -5.92 -11.64 -11.87
CA SER A 167 -7.16 -12.41 -12.02
C SER A 167 -7.31 -13.47 -10.94
N GLU A 168 -6.22 -14.11 -10.52
CA GLU A 168 -6.23 -15.08 -9.44
C GLU A 168 -6.57 -14.41 -8.09
N ILE A 169 -6.01 -13.24 -7.80
CA ILE A 169 -6.38 -12.45 -6.62
C ILE A 169 -7.87 -12.08 -6.66
N ALA A 170 -8.35 -11.54 -7.78
CA ALA A 170 -9.75 -11.17 -7.95
C ALA A 170 -10.70 -12.38 -7.78
N ARG A 171 -10.36 -13.51 -8.38
CA ARG A 171 -11.12 -14.78 -8.26
C ARG A 171 -11.19 -15.24 -6.81
N ARG A 172 -10.08 -15.18 -6.07
CA ARG A 172 -10.03 -15.57 -4.65
C ARG A 172 -10.82 -14.62 -3.74
N LEU A 173 -10.87 -13.34 -4.09
CA LEU A 173 -11.73 -12.34 -3.44
C LEU A 173 -13.21 -12.45 -3.83
N GLY A 174 -13.56 -13.32 -4.79
CA GLY A 174 -14.92 -13.47 -5.29
C GLY A 174 -15.38 -12.29 -6.16
N LEU A 175 -14.46 -11.54 -6.75
CA LEU A 175 -14.75 -10.39 -7.60
C LEU A 175 -15.03 -10.83 -9.04
N VAL A 176 -15.96 -10.13 -9.69
CA VAL A 176 -16.25 -10.32 -11.12
C VAL A 176 -15.26 -9.48 -11.93
N ILE A 177 -14.48 -10.14 -12.78
CA ILE A 177 -13.57 -9.47 -13.72
C ILE A 177 -14.39 -9.13 -14.98
N PRO A 178 -14.46 -7.85 -15.39
CA PRO A 178 -15.12 -7.46 -16.62
C PRO A 178 -14.45 -8.12 -17.82
N SER A 179 -15.25 -8.60 -18.78
CA SER A 179 -14.72 -9.11 -20.04
C SER A 179 -13.96 -8.00 -20.77
N PHE A 180 -12.72 -8.26 -21.17
CA PHE A 180 -12.00 -7.38 -22.10
C PHE A 180 -12.62 -7.57 -23.49
N ASN A 181 -13.57 -6.69 -23.85
CA ASN A 181 -13.97 -6.49 -25.24
C ASN A 181 -13.08 -5.41 -25.88
#